data_AF-A0AAE2CQZ3-F1
#
_entry.id   AF-A0AAE2CQZ3-F1
#
_cell.length_a   1.000
_cell.length_b   1.000
_cell.length_c   1.000
_cell.angle_alpha   90.00
_cell.angle_beta   90.00
_cell.angle_gamma   90.00
#
_symmetry.space_group_name_H-M   'P 1'
#
loop_
_entity.id
_entity.type
_entity.pdbx_description
1 polymer ?
#
loop_
_entity_poly.entity_id
_entity_poly.type
_entity_poly.pdbx_seq_one_letter_code
_entity_poly.pdbx_strand_id
1 'polypeptide(L)'
;MNDSRLNVALACTAALAGATILNHAEVISFLRDEGGERIIGARIRNNLSGKEFDTYAKVVVNVAGPFCDSLRKMADKEAKPIICPSSGVRVALPDYYSPEGMGLIVPKTKDGRVVFMLPWLGRTVVRRVDVLSAWSGIRPLAMDPKAKNPESISRDHFVYEDFPDLVTITGGKWTTYRSVAEDAVDAAIKSGKLSPTNKCLTYDLHLVGADGWDPTSFTVLARQYVRMKRSHAGMVVPGVMDTTVAKHLSHAYSTFAERVAAIAQNENLGKRLAQGYPILEAKVAYCARHEYCESVVDFIARRSRLAFLDTGAARRAVPRVIEILDAEHKWDKSRQKEEMQKAQEFLETFKSSRNAQFHDGKHN
;
A
#
# COMPACT_ATOMS: atom_id res chain seq x y z
N MET A 1 3.02 -12.89 1.77
CA MET A 1 2.40 -11.90 0.86
C MET A 1 2.54 -10.51 1.44
N ASN A 2 2.81 -9.50 0.61
CA ASN A 2 2.94 -8.09 1.01
C ASN A 2 1.81 -7.27 0.35
N ASP A 3 0.75 -6.98 1.12
CA ASP A 3 -0.44 -6.24 0.68
C ASP A 3 -0.12 -4.93 -0.10
N SER A 4 0.71 -4.05 0.46
CA SER A 4 1.05 -2.77 -0.16
C SER A 4 1.90 -2.89 -1.43
N ARG A 5 2.60 -4.01 -1.64
CA ARG A 5 3.37 -4.26 -2.88
C ARG A 5 2.50 -4.91 -3.94
N LEU A 6 1.57 -5.77 -3.56
CA LEU A 6 0.57 -6.31 -4.47
C LEU A 6 -0.33 -5.18 -5.05
N ASN A 7 -0.79 -4.22 -4.24
CA ASN A 7 -1.52 -3.05 -4.75
C ASN A 7 -0.72 -2.23 -5.78
N VAL A 8 0.56 -1.99 -5.52
CA VAL A 8 1.43 -1.24 -6.45
C VAL A 8 1.67 -2.03 -7.73
N ALA A 9 1.91 -3.34 -7.63
CA ALA A 9 2.06 -4.22 -8.79
C ALA A 9 0.77 -4.28 -9.63
N LEU A 10 -0.41 -4.34 -9.01
CA LEU A 10 -1.70 -4.27 -9.72
C LEU A 10 -1.86 -2.95 -10.49
N ALA A 11 -1.60 -1.81 -9.84
CA ALA A 11 -1.65 -0.51 -10.49
C ALA A 11 -0.65 -0.39 -11.66
N CYS A 12 0.58 -0.87 -11.50
CA CYS A 12 1.58 -0.86 -12.57
C CYS A 12 1.23 -1.83 -13.71
N THR A 13 0.62 -2.98 -13.41
CA THR A 13 0.15 -3.94 -14.42
C THR A 13 -1.01 -3.35 -15.22
N ALA A 14 -1.96 -2.68 -14.56
CA ALA A 14 -3.04 -1.97 -15.23
C ALA A 14 -2.51 -0.83 -16.13
N ALA A 15 -1.52 -0.06 -15.67
CA ALA A 15 -0.87 0.97 -16.48
C ALA A 15 -0.19 0.40 -17.74
N LEU A 16 0.52 -0.73 -17.61
CA LEU A 16 1.12 -1.42 -18.77
C LEU A 16 0.07 -2.02 -19.73
N ALA A 17 -1.11 -2.38 -19.22
CA ALA A 17 -2.26 -2.77 -20.03
C ALA A 17 -3.02 -1.58 -20.67
N GLY A 18 -2.53 -0.34 -20.49
CA GLY A 18 -3.08 0.87 -21.11
C GLY A 18 -4.01 1.70 -20.23
N ALA A 19 -4.20 1.37 -18.95
CA ALA A 19 -5.01 2.18 -18.03
C ALA A 19 -4.27 3.46 -17.60
N THR A 20 -4.99 4.59 -17.54
CA THR A 20 -4.48 5.80 -16.87
C THR A 20 -4.64 5.65 -15.35
N ILE A 21 -3.54 5.77 -14.61
CA ILE A 21 -3.51 5.64 -13.16
C ILE A 21 -3.04 6.96 -12.54
N LEU A 22 -3.73 7.41 -11.49
CA LEU A 22 -3.37 8.63 -10.75
C LEU A 22 -3.55 8.38 -9.24
N ASN A 23 -2.51 8.66 -8.45
CA ASN A 23 -2.60 8.75 -7.00
C ASN A 23 -2.62 10.21 -6.54
N HIS A 24 -2.95 10.45 -5.26
CA HIS A 24 -3.21 11.80 -4.72
C HIS A 24 -4.28 12.58 -5.51
N ALA A 25 -5.22 11.85 -6.11
CA ALA A 25 -6.35 12.35 -6.86
C ALA A 25 -7.64 12.00 -6.09
N GLU A 26 -8.32 13.02 -5.57
CA GLU A 26 -9.53 12.89 -4.74
C GLU A 26 -10.77 13.25 -5.54
N VAL A 27 -11.76 12.36 -5.58
CA VAL A 27 -13.09 12.68 -6.12
C VAL A 27 -13.82 13.58 -5.11
N ILE A 28 -14.12 14.81 -5.51
CA ILE A 28 -14.78 15.80 -4.65
C ILE A 28 -16.26 15.99 -4.98
N SER A 29 -16.70 15.66 -6.20
CA SER A 29 -18.10 15.61 -6.60
C SER A 29 -18.28 14.76 -7.86
N PHE A 30 -19.48 14.20 -8.06
CA PHE A 30 -19.84 13.58 -9.35
C PHE A 30 -20.39 14.60 -10.34
N LEU A 31 -20.18 14.32 -11.62
CA LEU A 31 -20.75 15.06 -12.75
C LEU A 31 -22.00 14.32 -13.23
N ARG A 32 -23.07 15.06 -13.53
CA ARG A 32 -24.34 14.50 -14.03
C ARG A 32 -24.61 14.96 -15.46
N ASP A 33 -25.49 14.22 -16.13
CA ASP A 33 -26.11 14.68 -17.38
C ASP A 33 -27.07 15.86 -17.15
N GLU A 34 -27.56 16.46 -18.23
CA GLU A 34 -28.43 17.65 -18.19
C GLU A 34 -29.74 17.41 -17.42
N GLY A 35 -30.26 16.17 -17.44
CA GLY A 35 -31.44 15.77 -16.65
C GLY A 35 -31.16 15.50 -15.17
N GLY A 36 -29.88 15.34 -14.78
CA GLY A 36 -29.49 14.97 -13.43
C GLY A 36 -29.75 13.49 -13.07
N GLU A 37 -30.14 12.68 -14.06
CA GLU A 37 -30.59 11.29 -13.93
C GLU A 37 -29.44 10.28 -13.92
N ARG A 38 -28.26 10.64 -14.45
CA ARG A 38 -27.12 9.73 -14.64
C ARG A 38 -25.80 10.33 -14.17
N ILE A 39 -24.88 9.49 -13.69
CA ILE A 39 -23.49 9.92 -13.46
C ILE A 39 -22.69 9.78 -14.76
N ILE A 40 -22.09 10.88 -15.23
CA ILE A 40 -21.28 10.92 -16.46
C ILE A 40 -19.79 11.14 -16.22
N GLY A 41 -19.38 11.24 -14.95
CA GLY A 41 -18.00 11.58 -14.59
C GLY A 41 -17.83 12.04 -13.15
N ALA A 42 -16.66 12.61 -12.87
CA ALA A 42 -16.30 13.15 -11.57
C ALA A 42 -15.42 14.39 -11.70
N ARG A 43 -15.56 15.33 -10.75
CA ARG A 43 -14.56 16.35 -10.48
C ARG A 43 -13.51 15.81 -9.52
N ILE A 44 -12.25 15.96 -9.91
CA ILE A 44 -11.10 15.45 -9.19
C ILE A 44 -10.21 16.60 -8.74
N ARG A 45 -9.78 16.57 -7.47
CA ARG A 45 -8.72 17.42 -6.94
C ARG A 45 -7.40 16.67 -6.90
N ASN A 46 -6.36 17.26 -7.47
CA ASN A 46 -4.98 16.80 -7.29
C ASN A 46 -4.45 17.38 -5.96
N ASN A 47 -4.30 16.52 -4.95
CA ASN A 47 -3.93 16.91 -3.58
C ASN A 47 -2.43 17.24 -3.40
N LEU A 48 -1.63 17.19 -4.47
CA LEU A 48 -0.24 17.67 -4.49
C LEU A 48 -0.13 19.12 -5.00
N SER A 49 -1.01 19.52 -5.91
CA SER A 49 -0.98 20.84 -6.57
C SER A 49 -2.19 21.74 -6.25
N GLY A 50 -3.21 21.21 -5.58
CA GLY A 50 -4.49 21.87 -5.31
C GLY A 50 -5.39 22.06 -6.55
N LYS A 51 -4.92 21.70 -7.75
CA LYS A 51 -5.68 21.88 -8.99
C LYS A 51 -6.86 20.93 -9.08
N GLU A 52 -7.98 21.43 -9.58
CA GLU A 52 -9.19 20.66 -9.84
C GLU A 52 -9.40 20.50 -11.35
N PHE A 53 -9.91 19.35 -11.77
CA PHE A 53 -10.26 19.06 -13.16
C PHE A 53 -11.41 18.07 -13.24
N ASP A 54 -12.13 18.09 -14.36
CA ASP A 54 -13.25 17.19 -14.64
C ASP A 54 -12.78 16.01 -15.49
N THR A 55 -13.28 14.81 -15.17
CA THR A 55 -13.11 13.61 -16.01
C THR A 55 -14.46 12.98 -16.30
N TYR A 56 -14.63 12.49 -17.53
CA TYR A 56 -15.87 11.88 -18.00
C TYR A 56 -15.69 10.37 -18.19
N ALA A 57 -16.75 9.61 -17.90
CA ALA A 57 -16.78 8.17 -18.03
C ALA A 57 -18.18 7.68 -18.41
N LYS A 58 -18.26 6.53 -19.10
CA LYS A 58 -19.54 5.87 -19.40
C LYS A 58 -20.18 5.20 -18.18
N VAL A 59 -19.35 4.87 -17.18
CA VAL A 59 -19.73 4.24 -15.91
C VAL A 59 -18.66 4.59 -14.88
N VAL A 60 -19.06 4.84 -13.65
CA VAL A 60 -18.18 5.12 -12.51
C VAL A 60 -18.26 3.97 -11.52
N VAL A 61 -17.11 3.48 -11.06
CA VAL A 61 -17.01 2.34 -10.16
C VAL A 61 -16.43 2.78 -8.82
N ASN A 62 -17.27 2.79 -7.78
CA ASN A 62 -16.92 3.16 -6.41
C ASN A 62 -16.37 1.95 -5.65
N VAL A 63 -15.04 1.91 -5.49
CA VAL A 63 -14.28 0.88 -4.76
C VAL A 63 -13.49 1.47 -3.58
N ALA A 64 -14.01 2.53 -2.95
CA ALA A 64 -13.32 3.28 -1.89
C ALA A 64 -13.27 2.57 -0.51
N GLY A 65 -13.62 1.28 -0.43
CA GLY A 65 -13.57 0.46 0.78
C GLY A 65 -14.37 1.07 1.94
N PRO A 66 -13.73 1.43 3.08
CA PRO A 66 -14.44 2.00 4.22
C PRO A 66 -14.99 3.42 3.93
N PHE A 67 -14.59 4.05 2.83
CA PHE A 67 -15.06 5.38 2.42
C PHE A 67 -16.18 5.33 1.36
N CYS A 68 -16.64 4.15 0.93
CA CYS A 68 -17.69 4.04 -0.11
C CYS A 68 -18.93 4.88 0.23
N ASP A 69 -19.40 4.86 1.49
CA ASP A 69 -20.57 5.65 1.92
C ASP A 69 -20.41 7.17 1.78
N SER A 70 -19.17 7.69 1.83
CA SER A 70 -18.93 9.12 1.62
C SER A 70 -19.21 9.51 0.17
N LEU A 71 -18.77 8.67 -0.77
CA LEU A 71 -18.98 8.87 -2.21
C LEU A 71 -20.44 8.62 -2.59
N ARG A 72 -21.08 7.57 -2.05
CA ARG A 72 -22.51 7.32 -2.22
C ARG A 72 -23.35 8.54 -1.84
N LYS A 73 -23.01 9.19 -0.72
CA LYS A 73 -23.67 10.43 -0.26
C LYS A 73 -23.40 11.68 -1.11
N MET A 74 -22.38 11.66 -1.98
CA MET A 74 -22.21 12.68 -3.01
C MET A 74 -23.16 12.46 -4.20
N ALA A 75 -23.56 11.22 -4.49
CA ALA A 75 -24.50 10.86 -5.54
C ALA A 75 -25.96 10.93 -5.08
N ASP A 76 -26.28 10.47 -3.87
CA ASP A 76 -27.60 10.56 -3.25
C ASP A 76 -27.46 10.87 -1.76
N LYS A 77 -28.00 12.02 -1.34
CA LYS A 77 -27.93 12.46 0.06
C LYS A 77 -28.74 11.56 1.01
N GLU A 78 -29.77 10.90 0.49
CA GLU A 78 -30.64 9.98 1.24
C GLU A 78 -30.07 8.54 1.30
N ALA A 79 -28.90 8.31 0.70
CA ALA A 79 -28.23 7.02 0.70
C ALA A 79 -27.95 6.54 2.14
N LYS A 80 -28.67 5.50 2.55
CA LYS A 80 -28.51 4.84 3.85
C LYS A 80 -27.11 4.22 3.96
N PRO A 81 -26.37 4.45 5.06
CA PRO A 81 -25.05 3.85 5.27
C PRO A 81 -25.10 2.31 5.20
N ILE A 82 -24.12 1.70 4.53
CA ILE A 82 -23.94 0.24 4.52
C ILE A 82 -22.61 -0.20 5.14
N ILE A 83 -21.68 0.73 5.37
CA ILE A 83 -20.38 0.42 5.95
C ILE A 83 -20.49 0.40 7.47
N CYS A 84 -20.19 -0.74 8.07
CA CYS A 84 -19.93 -0.89 9.50
C CYS A 84 -18.40 -0.99 9.71
N PRO A 85 -17.70 0.13 10.00
CA PRO A 85 -16.24 0.11 10.13
C PRO A 85 -15.84 -0.62 11.43
N SER A 86 -14.97 -1.62 11.32
CA SER A 86 -14.35 -2.26 12.49
C SER A 86 -12.84 -2.03 12.53
N SER A 87 -12.30 -1.67 13.69
CA SER A 87 -10.86 -1.44 13.86
C SER A 87 -10.10 -2.75 14.13
N GLY A 88 -8.81 -2.74 13.83
CA GLY A 88 -7.92 -3.89 14.09
C GLY A 88 -6.49 -3.43 14.30
N VAL A 89 -6.04 -3.49 15.56
CA VAL A 89 -4.67 -3.11 15.94
C VAL A 89 -3.69 -4.24 15.60
N ARG A 90 -2.50 -3.87 15.13
CA ARG A 90 -1.34 -4.75 14.94
C ARG A 90 -0.10 -4.11 15.56
N VAL A 91 0.87 -4.94 15.93
CA VAL A 91 2.09 -4.54 16.65
C VAL A 91 3.29 -5.25 15.99
N ALA A 92 4.40 -4.53 15.79
CA ALA A 92 5.68 -5.05 15.28
C ALA A 92 6.76 -4.99 16.35
N LEU A 93 7.56 -6.06 16.42
CA LEU A 93 8.38 -6.46 17.57
C LEU A 93 9.64 -7.23 17.08
N PRO A 94 10.71 -7.43 17.87
CA PRO A 94 11.96 -8.09 17.40
C PRO A 94 11.85 -9.56 16.93
N ASP A 95 12.90 -10.05 16.26
CA ASP A 95 13.03 -11.41 15.69
C ASP A 95 12.98 -12.53 16.73
N TYR A 96 13.77 -12.41 17.79
CA TYR A 96 14.03 -13.45 18.80
C TYR A 96 12.81 -14.00 19.58
N TYR A 97 11.61 -13.57 19.21
CA TYR A 97 10.32 -13.97 19.77
C TYR A 97 9.51 -14.96 18.89
N SER A 98 9.96 -15.28 17.67
CA SER A 98 9.36 -16.32 16.81
C SER A 98 10.45 -17.12 16.10
N PRO A 99 10.29 -18.45 15.95
CA PRO A 99 11.15 -19.23 15.08
C PRO A 99 11.09 -18.71 13.63
N GLU A 100 12.24 -18.61 12.98
CA GLU A 100 12.32 -18.14 11.60
C GLU A 100 11.41 -18.98 10.69
N GLY A 101 10.54 -18.31 9.93
CA GLY A 101 9.62 -18.95 9.00
C GLY A 101 8.32 -19.53 9.59
N MET A 102 8.12 -19.58 10.91
CA MET A 102 6.91 -20.17 11.52
C MET A 102 5.94 -19.12 12.09
N GLY A 103 4.72 -19.07 11.54
CA GLY A 103 3.60 -18.35 12.15
C GLY A 103 2.92 -19.15 13.27
N LEU A 104 2.54 -18.46 14.35
CA LEU A 104 1.82 -19.03 15.48
C LEU A 104 0.38 -18.47 15.52
N ILE A 105 -0.56 -19.32 15.93
CA ILE A 105 -1.97 -18.96 16.14
C ILE A 105 -2.33 -19.30 17.58
N VAL A 106 -2.91 -18.34 18.29
CA VAL A 106 -3.63 -18.59 19.55
C VAL A 106 -5.12 -18.65 19.19
N PRO A 107 -5.71 -19.86 19.05
CA PRO A 107 -7.05 -20.02 18.48
C PRO A 107 -8.17 -19.60 19.43
N LYS A 108 -7.87 -19.40 20.72
CA LYS A 108 -8.82 -18.96 21.74
C LYS A 108 -8.12 -18.21 22.87
N THR A 109 -8.27 -16.89 22.92
CA THR A 109 -7.94 -16.08 24.10
C THR A 109 -9.05 -16.14 25.16
N LYS A 110 -8.82 -15.57 26.35
CA LYS A 110 -9.81 -15.58 27.46
C LYS A 110 -11.15 -14.93 27.11
N ASP A 111 -11.15 -14.02 26.13
CA ASP A 111 -12.31 -13.30 25.59
C ASP A 111 -12.80 -13.89 24.24
N GLY A 112 -12.37 -15.11 23.89
CA GLY A 112 -12.84 -15.83 22.70
C GLY A 112 -12.29 -15.35 21.36
N ARG A 113 -11.36 -14.39 21.34
CA ARG A 113 -10.71 -13.92 20.10
C ARG A 113 -9.60 -14.87 19.64
N VAL A 114 -9.23 -14.74 18.36
CA VAL A 114 -8.07 -15.41 17.75
C VAL A 114 -6.93 -14.39 17.63
N VAL A 115 -5.73 -14.74 18.06
CA VAL A 115 -4.52 -13.92 17.87
C VAL A 115 -3.58 -14.61 16.89
N PHE A 116 -3.08 -13.84 15.92
CA PHE A 116 -2.08 -14.29 14.95
C PHE A 116 -0.73 -13.63 15.25
N MET A 117 0.31 -14.45 15.35
CA MET A 117 1.70 -14.02 15.52
C MET A 117 2.47 -14.49 14.29
N LEU A 118 2.72 -13.58 13.35
CA LEU A 118 3.28 -13.92 12.04
C LEU A 118 4.69 -13.33 11.92
N PRO A 119 5.72 -14.13 11.60
CA PRO A 119 7.08 -13.63 11.38
C PRO A 119 7.07 -12.76 10.13
N TRP A 120 7.12 -11.44 10.31
CA TRP A 120 7.10 -10.49 9.22
C TRP A 120 8.43 -9.75 9.13
N LEU A 121 9.29 -10.20 8.22
CA LEU A 121 10.72 -9.85 8.16
C LEU A 121 11.44 -10.19 9.48
N GLY A 122 11.11 -11.37 10.03
CA GLY A 122 11.68 -11.94 11.27
C GLY A 122 11.35 -11.10 12.51
N ARG A 123 10.10 -11.15 13.01
CA ARG A 123 9.57 -10.24 14.07
C ARG A 123 8.34 -10.80 14.80
N THR A 124 8.28 -10.88 16.15
CA THR A 124 7.12 -11.38 16.98
C THR A 124 7.16 -10.92 18.49
N VAL A 125 6.13 -11.25 19.29
CA VAL A 125 5.65 -10.82 20.65
C VAL A 125 6.43 -11.41 21.86
N VAL A 126 6.73 -10.74 23.01
CA VAL A 126 6.53 -9.35 23.54
C VAL A 126 7.34 -9.08 24.84
N ARG A 127 7.74 -7.82 25.10
CA ARG A 127 7.53 -7.05 26.37
C ARG A 127 7.24 -5.58 26.02
N ARG A 128 6.84 -4.74 27.00
CA ARG A 128 6.40 -3.33 26.79
C ARG A 128 7.43 -2.45 26.06
N VAL A 129 8.73 -2.63 26.34
CA VAL A 129 9.81 -1.82 25.76
C VAL A 129 10.11 -2.17 24.29
N ASP A 130 9.75 -3.38 23.87
CA ASP A 130 10.13 -3.98 22.59
C ASP A 130 9.15 -3.63 21.44
N VAL A 131 8.17 -2.75 21.67
CA VAL A 131 7.21 -2.31 20.64
C VAL A 131 7.84 -1.27 19.71
N LEU A 132 8.22 -1.71 18.50
CA LEU A 132 8.90 -0.90 17.49
C LEU A 132 7.93 -0.05 16.65
N SER A 133 6.70 -0.55 16.48
CA SER A 133 5.59 0.12 15.80
C SER A 133 4.26 -0.54 16.15
N ALA A 134 3.18 0.24 16.25
CA ALA A 134 1.81 -0.26 16.33
C ALA A 134 0.86 0.63 15.52
N TRP A 135 -0.07 0.02 14.82
CA TRP A 135 -1.00 0.67 13.89
C TRP A 135 -2.37 0.01 13.92
N SER A 136 -3.40 0.72 13.43
CA SER A 136 -4.74 0.19 13.25
C SER A 136 -5.13 0.23 11.78
N GLY A 137 -5.91 -0.76 11.34
CA GLY A 137 -6.61 -0.74 10.05
C GLY A 137 -8.11 -0.74 10.26
N ILE A 138 -8.85 -0.05 9.39
CA ILE A 138 -10.31 -0.11 9.31
C ILE A 138 -10.68 -1.24 8.33
N ARG A 139 -11.56 -2.15 8.75
CA ARG A 139 -12.19 -3.12 7.85
C ARG A 139 -13.55 -2.58 7.40
N PRO A 140 -13.82 -2.48 6.09
CA PRO A 140 -15.17 -2.23 5.59
C PRO A 140 -15.97 -3.53 5.75
N LEU A 141 -16.70 -3.66 6.85
CA LEU A 141 -17.76 -4.67 6.92
C LEU A 141 -19.00 -4.06 6.26
N ALA A 142 -19.70 -4.84 5.46
CA ALA A 142 -20.83 -4.37 4.69
C ALA A 142 -22.13 -5.03 5.17
N MET A 143 -23.16 -4.21 5.35
CA MET A 143 -24.54 -4.65 5.48
C MET A 143 -25.13 -4.81 4.08
N ASP A 144 -25.87 -5.89 3.84
CA ASP A 144 -26.57 -6.07 2.57
C ASP A 144 -27.75 -5.08 2.48
N PRO A 145 -27.77 -4.13 1.53
CA PRO A 145 -28.88 -3.19 1.38
C PRO A 145 -30.21 -3.85 1.00
N LYS A 146 -30.21 -5.14 0.60
CA LYS A 146 -31.40 -5.92 0.22
C LYS A 146 -31.82 -6.96 1.27
N ALA A 147 -31.07 -7.14 2.36
CA ALA A 147 -31.42 -8.11 3.39
C ALA A 147 -32.64 -7.67 4.23
N LYS A 148 -33.53 -8.62 4.53
CA LYS A 148 -34.69 -8.39 5.41
C LYS A 148 -34.29 -8.09 6.87
N ASN A 149 -33.12 -8.55 7.30
CA ASN A 149 -32.53 -8.25 8.60
C ASN A 149 -31.19 -7.50 8.40
N PRO A 150 -31.15 -6.16 8.55
CA PRO A 150 -29.94 -5.37 8.32
C PRO A 150 -28.75 -5.71 9.24
N GLU A 151 -29.02 -6.34 10.39
CA GLU A 151 -28.03 -6.63 11.44
C GLU A 151 -27.08 -7.80 11.11
N SER A 152 -27.36 -8.60 10.07
CA SER A 152 -26.48 -9.70 9.66
C SER A 152 -25.28 -9.18 8.85
N ILE A 153 -24.27 -8.69 9.56
CA ILE A 153 -23.01 -8.23 8.95
C ILE A 153 -22.33 -9.39 8.20
N SER A 154 -22.29 -9.29 6.86
CA SER A 154 -21.62 -10.29 6.03
C SER A 154 -20.11 -10.09 5.99
N ARG A 155 -19.39 -11.16 5.65
CA ARG A 155 -17.93 -11.17 5.40
C ARG A 155 -17.56 -11.29 3.93
N ASP A 156 -18.57 -11.24 3.05
CA ASP A 156 -18.40 -11.31 1.60
C ASP A 156 -18.49 -9.90 1.01
N HIS A 157 -18.36 -9.79 -0.31
CA HIS A 157 -18.50 -8.51 -1.01
C HIS A 157 -19.93 -8.33 -1.53
N PHE A 158 -20.30 -7.08 -1.75
CA PHE A 158 -21.54 -6.70 -2.39
C PHE A 158 -21.24 -5.83 -3.60
N VAL A 159 -21.96 -6.08 -4.69
CA VAL A 159 -21.92 -5.31 -5.93
C VAL A 159 -23.34 -4.88 -6.26
N TYR A 160 -23.57 -3.58 -6.38
CA TYR A 160 -24.87 -3.04 -6.75
C TYR A 160 -24.72 -1.61 -7.30
N GLU A 161 -25.76 -1.15 -7.98
CA GLU A 161 -25.84 0.18 -8.58
C GLU A 161 -26.60 1.09 -7.60
N ASP A 162 -25.93 2.15 -7.12
CA ASP A 162 -26.52 3.13 -6.18
C ASP A 162 -27.39 4.16 -6.91
N PHE A 163 -26.92 4.54 -8.09
CA PHE A 163 -27.49 5.56 -8.97
C PHE A 163 -27.14 5.15 -10.41
N PRO A 164 -27.94 5.49 -11.44
CA PRO A 164 -27.61 5.12 -12.82
C PRO A 164 -26.18 5.47 -13.22
N ASP A 165 -25.45 4.46 -13.72
CA ASP A 165 -24.03 4.50 -14.10
C ASP A 165 -23.03 4.68 -12.92
N LEU A 166 -23.48 4.53 -11.67
CA LEU A 166 -22.63 4.45 -10.47
C LEU A 166 -22.75 3.09 -9.77
N VAL A 167 -21.77 2.22 -10.04
CA VAL A 167 -21.65 0.90 -9.42
C VAL A 167 -20.79 1.00 -8.16
N THR A 168 -21.32 0.61 -7.00
CA THR A 168 -20.52 0.49 -5.76
C THR A 168 -20.19 -0.96 -5.46
N ILE A 169 -18.93 -1.19 -5.08
CA ILE A 169 -18.44 -2.45 -4.54
C ILE A 169 -17.85 -2.22 -3.15
N THR A 170 -18.23 -3.05 -2.19
CA THR A 170 -17.67 -3.00 -0.83
C THR A 170 -17.69 -4.38 -0.16
N GLY A 171 -17.05 -4.48 1.00
CA GLY A 171 -16.81 -5.73 1.71
C GLY A 171 -15.70 -6.55 1.06
N GLY A 172 -15.86 -7.87 1.09
CA GLY A 172 -14.91 -8.82 0.52
C GLY A 172 -13.65 -9.02 1.35
N LYS A 173 -12.75 -9.85 0.83
CA LYS A 173 -11.50 -10.25 1.50
C LYS A 173 -10.33 -10.00 0.56
N TRP A 174 -9.17 -9.67 1.13
CA TRP A 174 -7.95 -9.52 0.35
C TRP A 174 -7.59 -10.77 -0.47
N THR A 175 -7.94 -11.96 0.02
CA THR A 175 -7.72 -13.24 -0.68
C THR A 175 -8.67 -13.45 -1.86
N THR A 176 -9.77 -12.71 -1.96
CA THR A 176 -10.77 -12.83 -3.04
C THR A 176 -10.73 -11.64 -3.99
N TYR A 177 -9.78 -10.71 -3.85
CA TYR A 177 -9.75 -9.43 -4.57
C TYR A 177 -9.93 -9.57 -6.11
N ARG A 178 -9.36 -10.62 -6.72
CA ARG A 178 -9.44 -10.88 -8.16
C ARG A 178 -10.87 -11.20 -8.61
N SER A 179 -11.59 -12.05 -7.88
CA SER A 179 -13.00 -12.37 -8.21
C SER A 179 -13.93 -11.20 -7.88
N VAL A 180 -13.65 -10.46 -6.81
CA VAL A 180 -14.38 -9.21 -6.51
C VAL A 180 -14.21 -8.17 -7.62
N ALA A 181 -13.00 -8.08 -8.21
CA ALA A 181 -12.74 -7.19 -9.34
C ALA A 181 -13.40 -7.66 -10.65
N GLU A 182 -13.52 -8.98 -10.86
CA GLU A 182 -14.28 -9.58 -11.96
C GLU A 182 -15.76 -9.24 -11.86
N ASP A 183 -16.39 -9.47 -10.71
CA ASP A 183 -17.80 -9.10 -10.45
C ASP A 183 -18.05 -7.58 -10.59
N ALA A 184 -17.07 -6.75 -10.17
CA ALA A 184 -17.12 -5.30 -10.32
C ALA A 184 -17.10 -4.85 -11.79
N VAL A 185 -16.25 -5.48 -12.62
CA VAL A 185 -16.14 -5.20 -14.05
C VAL A 185 -17.40 -5.67 -14.79
N ASP A 186 -17.94 -6.86 -14.46
CA ASP A 186 -19.18 -7.36 -15.07
C ASP A 186 -20.38 -6.46 -14.75
N ALA A 187 -20.48 -5.96 -13.51
CA ALA A 187 -21.51 -4.98 -13.15
C ALA A 187 -21.32 -3.63 -13.87
N ALA A 188 -20.08 -3.16 -14.03
CA ALA A 188 -19.79 -1.93 -14.78
C ALA A 188 -20.09 -2.07 -16.28
N ILE A 189 -19.81 -3.24 -16.88
CA ILE A 189 -20.18 -3.58 -18.26
C ILE A 189 -21.70 -3.53 -18.44
N LYS A 190 -22.45 -4.13 -17.50
CA LYS A 190 -23.91 -4.16 -17.54
C LYS A 190 -24.53 -2.76 -17.38
N SER A 191 -24.08 -2.00 -16.38
CA SER A 191 -24.57 -0.65 -16.06
C SER A 191 -24.29 0.31 -17.22
N GLY A 192 -23.02 0.47 -17.62
CA GLY A 192 -22.61 1.36 -18.72
C GLY A 192 -22.91 0.83 -20.13
N LYS A 193 -23.66 -0.28 -20.27
CA LYS A 193 -24.02 -0.94 -21.55
C LYS A 193 -22.83 -1.15 -22.48
N LEU A 194 -21.72 -1.61 -21.92
CA LEU A 194 -20.46 -1.81 -22.63
C LEU A 194 -20.47 -3.13 -23.41
N SER A 195 -19.63 -3.22 -24.44
CA SER A 195 -19.46 -4.43 -25.26
C SER A 195 -17.98 -4.79 -25.37
N PRO A 196 -17.41 -5.49 -24.37
CA PRO A 196 -16.01 -5.90 -24.40
C PRO A 196 -15.76 -6.93 -25.51
N THR A 197 -14.60 -6.87 -26.14
CA THR A 197 -14.21 -7.81 -27.20
C THR A 197 -13.79 -9.18 -26.67
N ASN A 198 -13.37 -9.24 -25.40
CA ASN A 198 -12.81 -10.42 -24.74
C ASN A 198 -13.51 -10.68 -23.40
N LYS A 199 -13.44 -11.93 -22.91
CA LYS A 199 -13.78 -12.28 -21.52
C LYS A 199 -12.70 -11.78 -20.55
N CYS A 200 -12.96 -11.88 -19.25
CA CYS A 200 -11.96 -11.64 -18.22
C CYS A 200 -10.72 -12.53 -18.42
N LEU A 201 -9.53 -11.92 -18.46
CA LEU A 201 -8.24 -12.60 -18.61
C LEU A 201 -7.41 -12.59 -17.30
N THR A 202 -7.97 -12.08 -16.20
CA THR A 202 -7.20 -11.81 -14.96
C THR A 202 -6.78 -13.06 -14.19
N TYR A 203 -7.28 -14.23 -14.55
CA TYR A 203 -6.92 -15.50 -13.91
C TYR A 203 -5.49 -15.93 -14.28
N ASP A 204 -5.16 -15.89 -15.56
CA ASP A 204 -3.85 -16.27 -16.11
C ASP A 204 -2.88 -15.08 -16.28
N LEU A 205 -3.36 -13.85 -16.04
CA LEU A 205 -2.54 -12.64 -16.17
C LEU A 205 -1.52 -12.53 -15.02
N HIS A 206 -0.25 -12.82 -15.33
CA HIS A 206 0.87 -12.52 -14.45
C HIS A 206 0.99 -11.01 -14.17
N LEU A 207 1.21 -10.67 -12.91
CA LEU A 207 1.51 -9.29 -12.52
C LEU A 207 2.91 -8.89 -12.98
N VAL A 208 3.10 -7.59 -13.17
CA VAL A 208 4.36 -7.03 -13.66
C VAL A 208 5.57 -7.48 -12.81
N GLY A 209 6.62 -7.96 -13.49
CA GLY A 209 7.84 -8.46 -12.88
C GLY A 209 7.79 -9.92 -12.40
N ALA A 210 6.62 -10.57 -12.37
CA ALA A 210 6.51 -11.97 -11.96
C ALA A 210 7.03 -12.96 -13.02
N ASP A 211 6.91 -12.62 -14.30
CA ASP A 211 7.37 -13.47 -15.39
C ASP A 211 8.89 -13.70 -15.35
N GLY A 212 9.30 -14.95 -15.54
CA GLY A 212 10.70 -15.39 -15.46
C GLY A 212 11.33 -15.39 -14.04
N TRP A 213 10.57 -15.12 -12.98
CA TRP A 213 11.11 -15.11 -11.61
C TRP A 213 11.23 -16.52 -11.01
N ASP A 214 12.34 -16.77 -10.30
CA ASP A 214 12.57 -18.00 -9.54
C ASP A 214 13.09 -17.71 -8.11
N PRO A 215 12.87 -18.60 -7.13
CA PRO A 215 13.34 -18.40 -5.75
C PRO A 215 14.87 -18.25 -5.58
N THR A 216 15.66 -18.62 -6.59
CA THR A 216 17.12 -18.47 -6.62
C THR A 216 17.61 -17.26 -7.44
N SER A 217 16.73 -16.48 -8.11
CA SER A 217 17.11 -15.29 -8.89
C SER A 217 17.92 -14.27 -8.07
N PHE A 218 17.79 -14.26 -6.74
CA PHE A 218 18.62 -13.42 -5.87
C PHE A 218 20.13 -13.70 -5.98
N THR A 219 20.52 -14.91 -6.40
CA THR A 219 21.92 -15.30 -6.59
C THR A 219 22.55 -14.58 -7.80
N VAL A 220 21.75 -14.29 -8.83
CA VAL A 220 22.15 -13.49 -10.00
C VAL A 220 22.46 -12.06 -9.56
N LEU A 221 21.53 -11.42 -8.82
CA LEU A 221 21.71 -10.09 -8.24
C LEU A 221 22.96 -10.00 -7.34
N ALA A 222 23.17 -11.00 -6.49
CA ALA A 222 24.30 -11.05 -5.57
C ALA A 222 25.66 -11.16 -6.28
N ARG A 223 25.70 -11.82 -7.45
CA ARG A 223 26.91 -12.03 -8.26
C ARG A 223 27.20 -10.87 -9.22
N GLN A 224 26.18 -10.35 -9.89
CA GLN A 224 26.33 -9.32 -10.93
C GLN A 224 26.53 -7.90 -10.37
N TYR A 225 26.05 -7.63 -9.15
CA TYR A 225 26.24 -6.34 -8.50
C TYR A 225 27.66 -6.22 -7.93
N VAL A 226 28.44 -5.25 -8.42
CA VAL A 226 29.85 -5.07 -8.06
C VAL A 226 30.13 -3.60 -7.69
N ARG A 227 29.75 -3.19 -6.47
CA ARG A 227 29.97 -1.82 -6.02
C ARG A 227 31.36 -1.64 -5.44
N MET A 228 32.15 -0.75 -6.03
CA MET A 228 33.42 -0.31 -5.45
C MET A 228 33.21 0.38 -4.10
N LYS A 229 33.77 -0.17 -3.03
CA LYS A 229 33.72 0.35 -1.65
C LYS A 229 35.12 0.77 -1.20
N ARG A 230 35.26 1.94 -0.57
CA ARG A 230 36.47 2.25 0.20
C ARG A 230 36.50 1.39 1.47
N SER A 231 37.60 0.68 1.68
CA SER A 231 37.92 0.02 2.94
C SER A 231 38.31 1.04 4.00
N HIS A 232 38.43 0.60 5.26
CA HIS A 232 38.93 1.44 6.36
C HIS A 232 40.36 1.96 6.11
N ALA A 233 41.15 1.26 5.29
CA ALA A 233 42.50 1.64 4.87
C ALA A 233 42.50 2.47 3.56
N GLY A 234 41.36 2.96 3.09
CA GLY A 234 41.25 3.80 1.89
C GLY A 234 41.30 3.07 0.54
N MET A 235 41.71 1.79 0.51
CA MET A 235 41.69 0.95 -0.70
C MET A 235 40.27 0.81 -1.26
N VAL A 236 40.13 0.91 -2.58
CA VAL A 236 38.86 0.72 -3.26
C VAL A 236 38.74 -0.76 -3.69
N VAL A 237 37.81 -1.50 -3.09
CA VAL A 237 37.62 -2.94 -3.33
C VAL A 237 36.23 -3.24 -3.92
N PRO A 238 36.11 -4.25 -4.81
CA PRO A 238 34.82 -4.74 -5.29
C PRO A 238 33.97 -5.28 -4.13
N GLY A 239 32.77 -4.72 -3.94
CA GLY A 239 31.83 -5.11 -2.91
C GLY A 239 30.53 -5.65 -3.52
N VAL A 240 30.32 -6.95 -3.37
CA VAL A 240 29.08 -7.65 -3.78
C VAL A 240 27.85 -7.14 -3.02
N MET A 241 26.66 -7.44 -3.55
CA MET A 241 25.41 -7.18 -2.84
C MET A 241 25.26 -8.17 -1.69
N ASP A 242 24.90 -7.63 -0.53
CA ASP A 242 24.56 -8.41 0.66
C ASP A 242 23.39 -9.37 0.37
N THR A 243 23.53 -10.65 0.73
CA THR A 243 22.55 -11.70 0.42
C THR A 243 21.15 -11.38 0.95
N THR A 244 21.03 -10.72 2.10
CA THR A 244 19.73 -10.33 2.68
C THR A 244 19.10 -9.19 1.89
N VAL A 245 19.91 -8.26 1.35
CA VAL A 245 19.44 -7.24 0.39
C VAL A 245 19.02 -7.88 -0.93
N ALA A 246 19.84 -8.78 -1.50
CA ALA A 246 19.54 -9.45 -2.76
C ALA A 246 18.24 -10.26 -2.69
N LYS A 247 18.05 -11.04 -1.61
CA LYS A 247 16.80 -11.76 -1.32
C LYS A 247 15.62 -10.81 -1.17
N HIS A 248 15.78 -9.71 -0.42
CA HIS A 248 14.71 -8.72 -0.24
C HIS A 248 14.30 -8.04 -1.54
N LEU A 249 15.25 -7.69 -2.41
CA LEU A 249 14.94 -7.11 -3.72
C LEU A 249 14.25 -8.13 -4.63
N SER A 250 14.80 -9.34 -4.76
CA SER A 250 14.18 -10.43 -5.54
C SER A 250 12.77 -10.74 -5.06
N HIS A 251 12.52 -10.86 -3.75
CA HIS A 251 11.18 -11.15 -3.21
C HIS A 251 10.21 -9.97 -3.29
N ALA A 252 10.69 -8.72 -3.45
CA ALA A 252 9.85 -7.53 -3.46
C ALA A 252 9.58 -6.95 -4.87
N TYR A 253 10.45 -7.25 -5.83
CA TYR A 253 10.43 -6.72 -7.20
C TYR A 253 10.54 -7.80 -8.28
N SER A 254 10.74 -9.06 -7.90
CA SER A 254 10.89 -10.20 -8.81
C SER A 254 11.94 -9.90 -9.90
N THR A 255 11.67 -10.07 -11.20
CA THR A 255 12.67 -9.78 -12.25
C THR A 255 13.04 -8.29 -12.36
N PHE A 256 12.23 -7.37 -11.82
CA PHE A 256 12.58 -5.95 -11.77
C PHE A 256 13.60 -5.60 -10.67
N ALA A 257 14.00 -6.57 -9.83
CA ALA A 257 15.06 -6.37 -8.85
C ALA A 257 16.40 -5.96 -9.48
N GLU A 258 16.67 -6.40 -10.72
CA GLU A 258 17.84 -5.98 -11.50
C GLU A 258 17.85 -4.48 -11.79
N ARG A 259 16.68 -3.88 -12.05
CA ARG A 259 16.54 -2.42 -12.27
C ARG A 259 16.90 -1.64 -11.01
N VAL A 260 16.47 -2.12 -9.85
CA VAL A 260 16.83 -1.52 -8.54
C VAL A 260 18.32 -1.68 -8.26
N ALA A 261 18.90 -2.84 -8.61
CA ALA A 261 20.34 -3.10 -8.48
C ALA A 261 21.18 -2.22 -9.42
N ALA A 262 20.71 -1.96 -10.65
CA ALA A 262 21.36 -1.06 -11.61
C ALA A 262 21.39 0.39 -11.11
N ILE A 263 20.29 0.91 -10.56
CA ILE A 263 20.25 2.23 -9.92
C ILE A 263 21.22 2.29 -8.72
N ALA A 264 21.24 1.24 -7.89
CA ALA A 264 22.16 1.15 -6.75
C ALA A 264 23.65 1.16 -7.15
N GLN A 265 23.96 0.53 -8.30
CA GLN A 265 25.29 0.42 -8.87
C GLN A 265 25.74 1.72 -9.52
N ASN A 266 24.94 2.24 -10.46
CA ASN A 266 25.32 3.30 -11.39
C ASN A 266 25.17 4.71 -10.79
N GLU A 267 24.25 4.89 -9.84
CA GLU A 267 23.90 6.21 -9.29
C GLU A 267 24.39 6.39 -7.84
N ASN A 268 25.28 5.51 -7.36
CA ASN A 268 25.84 5.51 -6.01
C ASN A 268 24.82 5.30 -4.86
N LEU A 269 23.55 5.02 -5.18
CA LEU A 269 22.44 4.78 -4.25
C LEU A 269 22.42 3.35 -3.64
N GLY A 270 23.53 2.62 -3.72
CA GLY A 270 23.68 1.28 -3.15
C GLY A 270 23.94 1.22 -1.64
N LYS A 271 23.69 2.29 -0.89
CA LYS A 271 23.76 2.29 0.59
C LYS A 271 22.45 1.76 1.17
N ARG A 272 22.49 1.15 2.35
CA ARG A 272 21.27 0.85 3.12
C ARG A 272 20.70 2.16 3.67
N LEU A 273 19.43 2.42 3.41
CA LEU A 273 18.70 3.61 3.86
C LEU A 273 18.54 3.63 5.40
N ALA A 274 18.46 2.46 6.03
CA ALA A 274 18.44 2.31 7.48
C ALA A 274 19.30 1.11 7.91
N GLN A 275 20.14 1.32 8.92
CA GLN A 275 20.96 0.26 9.52
C GLN A 275 20.06 -0.88 10.06
N GLY A 276 20.46 -2.12 9.81
CA GLY A 276 19.68 -3.32 10.17
C GLY A 276 18.60 -3.72 9.16
N TYR A 277 18.24 -2.87 8.20
CA TYR A 277 17.17 -3.16 7.23
C TYR A 277 17.72 -3.42 5.82
N PRO A 278 17.16 -4.37 5.05
CA PRO A 278 17.59 -4.68 3.68
C PRO A 278 17.04 -3.69 2.63
N ILE A 279 16.86 -2.42 3.01
CA ILE A 279 16.28 -1.37 2.17
C ILE A 279 17.44 -0.50 1.64
N LEU A 280 17.64 -0.47 0.33
CA LEU A 280 18.61 0.43 -0.32
C LEU A 280 18.03 1.82 -0.58
N GLU A 281 18.90 2.84 -0.64
CA GLU A 281 18.56 4.18 -1.13
C GLU A 281 18.00 4.13 -2.57
N ALA A 282 18.57 3.28 -3.44
CA ALA A 282 18.13 3.09 -4.83
C ALA A 282 16.66 2.70 -4.99
N LYS A 283 16.08 2.08 -3.94
CA LYS A 283 14.66 1.75 -3.91
C LYS A 283 13.81 3.02 -3.88
N VAL A 284 14.27 4.12 -3.28
CA VAL A 284 13.56 5.42 -3.29
C VAL A 284 13.43 5.96 -4.71
N ALA A 285 14.56 6.07 -5.42
CA ALA A 285 14.61 6.52 -6.82
C ALA A 285 13.78 5.61 -7.75
N TYR A 286 13.94 4.28 -7.65
CA TYR A 286 13.12 3.34 -8.41
C TYR A 286 11.61 3.55 -8.17
N CYS A 287 11.21 3.73 -6.91
CA CYS A 287 9.81 3.93 -6.57
C CYS A 287 9.25 5.26 -7.10
N ALA A 288 10.04 6.33 -7.11
CA ALA A 288 9.65 7.61 -7.72
C ALA A 288 9.42 7.45 -9.22
N ARG A 289 10.39 6.86 -9.94
CA ARG A 289 10.37 6.71 -11.40
C ARG A 289 9.35 5.70 -11.93
N HIS A 290 9.01 4.66 -11.15
CA HIS A 290 8.27 3.50 -11.66
C HIS A 290 7.13 2.99 -10.78
N GLU A 291 6.95 3.49 -9.55
CA GLU A 291 5.89 3.05 -8.63
C GLU A 291 5.04 4.21 -8.09
N TYR A 292 4.93 5.34 -8.80
CA TYR A 292 4.10 6.51 -8.43
C TYR A 292 4.36 7.01 -6.99
N CYS A 293 5.63 7.20 -6.63
CA CYS A 293 6.03 7.58 -5.27
C CYS A 293 6.21 9.10 -5.14
N GLU A 294 5.11 9.79 -4.90
CA GLU A 294 5.01 11.27 -4.87
C GLU A 294 5.23 11.90 -3.47
N SER A 295 5.45 11.07 -2.44
CA SER A 295 5.62 11.53 -1.06
C SER A 295 6.58 10.65 -0.26
N VAL A 296 7.15 11.20 0.80
CA VAL A 296 7.95 10.46 1.79
C VAL A 296 7.08 9.38 2.45
N VAL A 297 5.81 9.69 2.73
CA VAL A 297 4.84 8.75 3.31
C VAL A 297 4.56 7.58 2.37
N ASP A 298 4.47 7.80 1.05
CA ASP A 298 4.41 6.72 0.07
C ASP A 298 5.58 5.76 0.23
N PHE A 299 6.79 6.30 0.39
CA PHE A 299 7.98 5.47 0.52
C PHE A 299 8.03 4.73 1.86
N ILE A 300 7.99 5.43 2.99
CA ILE A 300 8.22 4.84 4.33
C ILE A 300 7.07 3.93 4.77
N ALA A 301 5.84 4.20 4.33
CA ALA A 301 4.67 3.39 4.67
C ALA A 301 4.39 2.30 3.64
N ARG A 302 4.34 2.64 2.34
CA ARG A 302 3.76 1.74 1.31
C ARG A 302 4.82 1.03 0.46
N ARG A 303 5.92 1.70 0.06
CA ARG A 303 6.96 1.10 -0.79
C ARG A 303 7.98 0.26 -0.02
N SER A 304 8.41 0.74 1.15
CA SER A 304 9.38 0.07 2.03
C SER A 304 8.78 -0.57 3.28
N ARG A 305 7.65 -0.04 3.78
CA ARG A 305 7.00 -0.40 5.06
C ARG A 305 7.85 -0.19 6.31
N LEU A 306 8.94 0.58 6.23
CA LEU A 306 9.83 0.83 7.36
C LEU A 306 9.09 1.44 8.57
N ALA A 307 8.11 2.31 8.36
CA ALA A 307 7.27 2.88 9.43
C ALA A 307 6.50 1.82 10.26
N PHE A 308 6.10 0.72 9.61
CA PHE A 308 5.43 -0.42 10.26
C PHE A 308 6.39 -1.39 10.94
N LEU A 309 7.68 -1.36 10.61
CA LEU A 309 8.70 -2.25 11.17
C LEU A 309 9.43 -1.61 12.35
N ASP A 310 9.81 -0.34 12.22
CA ASP A 310 10.51 0.46 13.23
C ASP A 310 10.34 1.95 12.91
N THR A 311 9.53 2.63 13.72
CA THR A 311 9.25 4.07 13.61
C THR A 311 10.50 4.94 13.85
N GLY A 312 11.46 4.46 14.64
CA GLY A 312 12.73 5.14 14.90
C GLY A 312 13.68 5.06 13.72
N ALA A 313 13.82 3.90 13.08
CA ALA A 313 14.54 3.74 11.83
C ALA A 313 13.90 4.53 10.69
N ALA A 314 12.57 4.52 10.59
CA ALA A 314 11.84 5.34 9.62
C ALA A 314 12.13 6.84 9.82
N ARG A 315 12.03 7.34 11.05
CA ARG A 315 12.32 8.76 11.37
C ARG A 315 13.75 9.17 11.02
N ARG A 316 14.75 8.30 11.23
CA ARG A 316 16.15 8.55 10.80
C ARG A 316 16.35 8.50 9.29
N ALA A 317 15.53 7.73 8.57
CA ALA A 317 15.58 7.63 7.11
C ALA A 317 14.92 8.83 6.40
N VAL A 318 13.94 9.50 7.01
CA VAL A 318 13.15 10.59 6.38
C VAL A 318 14.01 11.65 5.67
N PRO A 319 15.07 12.25 6.28
CA PRO A 319 15.88 13.26 5.59
C PRO A 319 16.49 12.72 4.28
N ARG A 320 17.03 11.50 4.31
CA ARG A 320 17.64 10.87 3.13
C ARG A 320 16.61 10.46 2.07
N VAL A 321 15.38 10.12 2.47
CA VAL A 321 14.28 9.92 1.53
C VAL A 321 13.90 11.22 0.84
N ILE A 322 13.83 12.34 1.58
CA ILE A 322 13.54 13.67 1.03
C ILE A 322 14.63 14.07 0.03
N GLU A 323 15.91 13.94 0.37
CA GLU A 323 17.02 14.24 -0.55
C GLU A 323 16.93 13.51 -1.89
N ILE A 324 16.52 12.23 -1.87
CA ILE A 324 16.41 11.44 -3.10
C ILE A 324 15.13 11.81 -3.86
N LEU A 325 13.97 11.92 -3.20
CA LEU A 325 12.73 12.34 -3.87
C LEU A 325 12.82 13.76 -4.44
N ASP A 326 13.55 14.66 -3.78
CA ASP A 326 13.89 15.99 -4.29
C ASP A 326 14.71 15.90 -5.59
N ALA A 327 15.72 15.04 -5.66
CA ALA A 327 16.51 14.86 -6.88
C ALA A 327 15.68 14.30 -8.06
N GLU A 328 14.69 13.45 -7.79
CA GLU A 328 13.78 12.89 -8.81
C GLU A 328 12.72 13.92 -9.27
N HIS A 329 12.07 14.60 -8.31
CA HIS A 329 10.89 15.42 -8.55
C HIS A 329 11.14 16.93 -8.59
N LYS A 330 12.38 17.37 -8.30
CA LYS A 330 12.84 18.78 -8.26
C LYS A 330 12.01 19.63 -7.30
N TRP A 331 12.00 19.26 -6.02
CA TRP A 331 11.18 19.89 -4.99
C TRP A 331 11.82 21.18 -4.44
N ASP A 332 11.04 22.26 -4.35
CA ASP A 332 11.50 23.45 -3.64
C ASP A 332 11.64 23.20 -2.11
N LYS A 333 12.25 24.16 -1.40
CA LYS A 333 12.47 24.05 0.04
C LYS A 333 11.19 24.11 0.88
N SER A 334 10.10 24.66 0.34
CA SER A 334 8.78 24.64 0.98
C SER A 334 8.23 23.21 0.96
N ARG A 335 8.25 22.56 -0.21
CA ARG A 335 7.82 21.17 -0.41
C ARG A 335 8.65 20.17 0.41
N GLN A 336 9.97 20.35 0.48
CA GLN A 336 10.84 19.54 1.34
C GLN A 336 10.47 19.67 2.84
N LYS A 337 10.11 20.88 3.30
CA LYS A 337 9.65 21.12 4.68
C LYS A 337 8.27 20.54 4.94
N GLU A 338 7.35 20.67 4.00
CA GLU A 338 6.01 20.08 4.06
C GLU A 338 6.07 18.54 4.18
N GLU A 339 6.89 17.89 3.36
CA GLU A 339 7.07 16.44 3.38
C GLU A 339 7.78 15.95 4.66
N MET A 340 8.71 16.74 5.21
CA MET A 340 9.29 16.48 6.54
C MET A 340 8.21 16.52 7.62
N GLN A 341 7.35 17.55 7.63
CA GLN A 341 6.26 17.68 8.61
C GLN A 341 5.25 16.54 8.48
N LYS A 342 4.72 16.28 7.28
CA LYS A 342 3.79 15.18 7.01
C LYS A 342 4.37 13.83 7.42
N ALA A 343 5.66 13.58 7.20
CA ALA A 343 6.31 12.35 7.62
C ALA A 343 6.45 12.25 9.16
N GLN A 344 6.67 13.35 9.87
CA GLN A 344 6.70 13.38 11.34
C GLN A 344 5.31 13.11 11.93
N GLU A 345 4.29 13.87 11.51
CA GLU A 345 2.89 13.69 11.92
C GLU A 345 2.41 12.26 11.64
N PHE A 346 2.69 11.74 10.44
CA PHE A 346 2.35 10.35 10.09
C PHE A 346 3.02 9.34 11.02
N LEU A 347 4.32 9.50 11.33
CA LEU A 347 5.05 8.62 12.24
C LEU A 347 4.61 8.75 13.71
N GLU A 348 4.00 9.86 14.11
CA GLU A 348 3.42 10.05 15.44
C GLU A 348 2.09 9.32 15.63
N THR A 349 1.35 9.05 14.54
CA THR A 349 0.14 8.19 14.60
C THR A 349 0.46 6.75 15.02
N PHE A 350 1.70 6.28 14.82
CA PHE A 350 2.15 4.97 15.26
C PHE A 350 2.52 5.00 16.74
N LYS A 351 1.87 4.15 17.55
CA LYS A 351 2.23 4.01 18.96
C LYS A 351 3.43 3.08 19.10
N SER A 352 4.53 3.60 19.61
CA SER A 352 5.77 2.89 19.94
C SER A 352 6.05 2.99 21.44
N SER A 353 7.02 2.23 21.96
CA SER A 353 7.48 2.38 23.35
C SER A 353 8.04 3.78 23.69
N ARG A 354 8.26 4.66 22.70
CA ARG A 354 8.84 6.01 22.88
C ARG A 354 7.84 7.18 22.83
N ASN A 355 6.61 6.98 22.35
CA ASN A 355 5.62 8.05 22.11
C ASN A 355 4.19 7.68 22.55
N ALA A 356 4.04 6.60 23.31
CA ALA A 356 2.76 6.16 23.84
C ALA A 356 2.69 6.42 25.34
N GLN A 357 1.97 7.47 25.73
CA GLN A 357 1.45 7.59 27.09
C GLN A 357 0.35 6.53 27.25
N PHE A 358 0.56 5.59 28.17
CA PHE A 358 -0.40 4.56 28.54
C PHE A 358 -0.72 4.72 30.03
N HIS A 359 -1.89 5.27 30.36
CA HIS A 359 -2.44 5.10 31.71
C HIS A 359 -2.99 3.67 31.83
N ASP A 360 -2.49 2.92 32.81
CA ASP A 360 -3.01 1.59 33.17
C ASP A 360 -4.15 1.64 34.21
N GLY A 361 -4.51 2.86 34.66
CA GLY A 361 -5.56 3.10 35.63
C GLY A 361 -5.25 2.60 37.04
N LYS A 362 -4.00 2.24 37.34
CA LYS A 362 -3.58 1.71 38.65
C LYS A 362 -2.36 2.42 39.24
N HIS A 363 -1.48 2.98 38.42
CA HIS A 363 -0.31 3.72 38.89
C HIS A 363 -0.18 5.06 38.15
N ASN A 364 0.02 6.13 38.92
CA ASN A 364 0.34 7.48 38.43
C ASN A 364 1.80 7.55 37.98
#